data_AF-A0A3A4ZD39-F1
#
_entry.id   AF-A0A3A4ZD39-F1
#
_cell.length_a   1.000
_cell.length_b   1.000
_cell.length_c   1.000
_cell.angle_alpha   90.00
_cell.angle_beta   90.00
_cell.angle_gamma   90.00
#
_symmetry.space_group_name_H-M   'P 1'
#
loop_
_entity.id
_entity.type
_entity.pdbx_description
1 polymer ?
#
loop_
_entity_poly.entity_id
_entity_poly.type
_entity_poly.pdbx_seq_one_letter_code
_entity_poly.pdbx_strand_id
1 'polypeptide(L)'
;MNDQNLLKQFLFDLLNGIGIDNADEVSTDVADKIFRNAVLRLGADTKSKIGSDEIFTPTANIEELTQVIKKYWKEDEIQTHLEESIRVMLQDFLQEIGKDLNDEQKQKLIMLGYEYRDRARS
;
A
#
# COMPACT_ATOMS: atom_id res chain seq x y z
N MET A 1 13.41 7.27 1.14
CA MET A 1 13.33 5.79 1.08
C MET A 1 12.05 5.49 0.31
N ASN A 2 12.03 4.54 -0.65
CA ASN A 2 10.84 4.32 -1.48
C ASN A 2 9.76 3.60 -0.66
N ASP A 3 8.59 4.22 -0.42
CA ASP A 3 7.50 3.66 0.40
C ASP A 3 7.07 2.27 -0.06
N GLN A 4 7.17 2.00 -1.36
CA GLN A 4 6.92 0.69 -1.96
C GLN A 4 7.92 -0.38 -1.46
N ASN A 5 9.19 -0.03 -1.27
CA ASN A 5 10.20 -0.97 -0.78
C ASN A 5 10.03 -1.26 0.73
N LEU A 6 9.62 -0.26 1.50
CA LEU A 6 9.27 -0.43 2.92
C LEU A 6 8.06 -1.35 3.07
N LEU A 7 7.03 -1.18 2.23
CA LEU A 7 5.86 -2.04 2.20
C LEU A 7 6.22 -3.49 1.79
N LYS A 8 7.07 -3.66 0.76
CA LYS A 8 7.58 -4.97 0.35
C LYS A 8 8.30 -5.69 1.49
N GLN A 9 9.26 -5.02 2.13
CA GLN A 9 10.03 -5.60 3.23
C GLN A 9 9.12 -5.98 4.40
N PHE A 10 8.15 -5.13 4.75
CA PHE A 10 7.20 -5.45 5.81
C PHE A 10 6.36 -6.69 5.48
N LEU A 11 5.78 -6.74 4.28
CA LEU A 11 4.98 -7.89 3.86
C LEU A 11 5.83 -9.16 3.80
N PHE A 12 7.09 -9.07 3.40
CA PHE A 12 8.02 -10.20 3.44
C PHE A 12 8.24 -10.69 4.87
N ASP A 13 8.65 -9.79 5.78
CA ASP A 13 8.89 -10.10 7.20
C ASP A 13 7.62 -10.69 7.85
N LEU A 14 6.45 -10.15 7.46
CA LEU A 14 5.14 -10.61 7.90
C LEU A 14 4.85 -12.04 7.46
N LEU A 15 4.86 -12.29 6.16
CA LEU A 15 4.51 -13.58 5.57
C LEU A 15 5.50 -14.68 6.01
N ASN A 16 6.79 -14.34 6.05
CA ASN A 16 7.83 -15.23 6.53
C ASN A 16 7.66 -15.53 8.04
N GLY A 17 7.36 -14.51 8.85
CA GLY A 17 7.14 -14.65 10.29
C GLY A 17 5.93 -15.50 10.69
N ILE A 18 4.91 -15.60 9.81
CA ILE A 18 3.74 -16.49 10.00
C ILE A 18 3.86 -17.83 9.27
N GLY A 19 4.97 -18.08 8.58
CA GLY A 19 5.29 -19.37 7.95
C GLY A 19 4.62 -19.61 6.61
N ILE A 20 4.36 -18.55 5.82
CA ILE A 20 3.86 -18.68 4.45
C ILE A 20 5.03 -19.01 3.51
N ASP A 21 4.92 -20.16 2.85
CA ASP A 21 5.82 -20.53 1.75
C ASP A 21 5.70 -19.50 0.60
N ASN A 22 6.81 -19.17 -0.05
CA ASN A 22 6.91 -18.14 -1.10
C ASN A 22 6.61 -16.69 -0.62
N ALA A 23 6.90 -16.38 0.64
CA ALA A 23 6.76 -15.03 1.21
C ALA A 23 7.36 -13.90 0.34
N ASP A 24 8.45 -14.16 -0.37
CA ASP A 24 9.11 -13.17 -1.25
C ASP A 24 8.26 -12.81 -2.47
N GLU A 25 7.72 -13.81 -3.18
CA GLU A 25 6.88 -13.61 -4.35
C GLU A 25 5.54 -12.98 -3.95
N VAL A 26 4.91 -13.50 -2.89
CA VAL A 26 3.63 -12.99 -2.39
C VAL A 26 3.76 -11.56 -1.85
N SER A 27 4.83 -11.25 -1.11
CA SER A 27 5.04 -9.89 -0.58
C SER A 27 5.26 -8.86 -1.70
N THR A 28 6.01 -9.24 -2.74
CA THR A 28 6.25 -8.39 -3.90
C THR A 28 4.95 -8.11 -4.65
N ASP A 29 4.18 -9.15 -4.96
CA ASP A 29 2.89 -9.05 -5.66
C ASP A 29 1.86 -8.23 -4.88
N VAL A 30 1.76 -8.48 -3.57
CA VAL A 30 0.81 -7.77 -2.70
C VAL A 30 1.22 -6.31 -2.53
N ALA A 31 2.51 -6.02 -2.32
CA ALA A 31 3.00 -4.65 -2.22
C ALA A 31 2.74 -3.86 -3.51
N ASP A 32 3.00 -4.47 -4.67
CA ASP A 32 2.78 -3.82 -5.97
C ASP A 32 1.28 -3.57 -6.22
N LYS A 33 0.41 -4.51 -5.85
CA LYS A 33 -1.05 -4.33 -5.91
C LYS A 33 -1.53 -3.20 -4.99
N ILE A 34 -1.11 -3.19 -3.72
CA ILE A 34 -1.49 -2.16 -2.74
C ILE A 34 -1.01 -0.79 -3.21
N PHE A 35 0.26 -0.68 -3.61
CA PHE A 35 0.83 0.59 -4.08
C PHE A 35 0.12 1.09 -5.33
N ARG A 36 -0.08 0.21 -6.33
CA ARG A 36 -0.81 0.55 -7.56
C ARG A 36 -2.22 1.04 -7.26
N ASN A 37 -2.94 0.35 -6.38
CA ASN A 37 -4.30 0.75 -5.99
C ASN A 37 -4.32 2.08 -5.23
N ALA A 38 -3.32 2.35 -4.38
CA ALA A 38 -3.20 3.63 -3.69
C ALA A 38 -3.02 4.79 -4.67
N VAL A 39 -2.16 4.61 -5.69
CA VAL A 39 -1.97 5.61 -6.75
C VAL A 39 -3.23 5.76 -7.59
N LEU A 40 -3.93 4.68 -7.94
CA LEU A 40 -5.21 4.75 -8.67
C LEU A 40 -6.28 5.50 -7.88
N ARG A 41 -6.36 5.30 -6.57
CA ARG A 41 -7.31 5.99 -5.69
C ARG A 41 -7.01 7.49 -5.62
N LEU A 42 -5.75 7.85 -5.35
CA LEU A 42 -5.33 9.26 -5.37
C LEU A 42 -5.54 9.87 -6.76
N GLY A 43 -5.41 9.07 -7.81
CA GLY A 43 -5.78 9.43 -9.16
C GLY A 43 -7.27 9.78 -9.30
N ALA A 44 -8.16 8.92 -8.82
CA ALA A 44 -9.60 9.20 -8.81
C ALA A 44 -9.94 10.46 -7.99
N ASP A 45 -9.27 10.69 -6.86
CA ASP A 45 -9.43 11.91 -6.06
C ASP A 45 -8.93 13.14 -6.82
N THR A 46 -7.81 13.01 -7.55
CA THR A 46 -7.30 14.05 -8.44
C THR A 46 -8.30 14.36 -9.54
N LYS A 47 -8.90 13.35 -10.17
CA LYS A 47 -9.98 13.49 -11.15
C LYS A 47 -11.13 14.31 -10.58
N SER A 48 -11.58 13.96 -9.37
CA SER A 48 -12.65 14.68 -8.67
C SER A 48 -12.26 16.12 -8.36
N LYS A 49 -10.99 16.38 -8.01
CA LYS A 49 -10.47 17.73 -7.69
C LYS A 49 -10.39 18.64 -8.92
N ILE A 50 -9.99 18.10 -10.07
CA ILE A 50 -9.80 18.88 -11.31
C ILE A 50 -11.05 18.92 -12.20
N GLY A 51 -12.00 18.01 -11.99
CA GLY A 51 -13.25 17.94 -12.76
C GLY A 51 -13.06 17.56 -14.24
N SER A 52 -11.98 16.86 -14.58
CA SER A 52 -11.65 16.49 -15.97
C SER A 52 -11.65 14.98 -16.18
N ASP A 53 -12.42 14.53 -17.17
CA ASP A 53 -12.51 13.13 -17.60
C ASP A 53 -11.32 12.68 -18.47
N GLU A 54 -10.54 13.61 -19.02
CA GLU A 54 -9.54 13.34 -20.08
C GLU A 54 -8.29 12.59 -19.59
N ILE A 55 -8.07 12.46 -18.28
CA ILE A 55 -6.77 12.05 -17.74
C ILE A 55 -6.83 10.69 -17.02
N PHE A 56 -8.03 10.19 -16.68
CA PHE A 56 -8.18 9.04 -15.78
C PHE A 56 -8.95 7.89 -16.43
N THR A 57 -8.26 7.13 -17.29
CA THR A 57 -8.69 5.78 -17.66
C THR A 57 -8.06 4.74 -16.72
N PRO A 58 -8.76 3.66 -16.31
CA PRO A 58 -8.21 2.60 -15.46
C PRO A 58 -6.98 1.86 -16.04
N THR A 59 -6.72 2.06 -17.33
CA THR A 59 -5.58 1.56 -18.09
C THR A 59 -4.41 2.55 -18.17
N ALA A 60 -4.54 3.74 -17.58
CA ALA A 60 -3.48 4.75 -17.60
C ALA A 60 -2.22 4.18 -16.94
N ASN A 61 -1.07 4.43 -17.58
CA ASN A 61 0.22 4.06 -17.03
C ASN A 61 0.38 4.74 -15.65
N ILE A 62 0.81 3.99 -14.64
CA ILE A 62 1.01 4.50 -13.27
C ILE A 62 2.00 5.67 -13.25
N GLU A 63 2.98 5.68 -14.16
CA GLU A 63 3.92 6.79 -14.30
C GLU A 63 3.23 8.07 -14.78
N GLU A 64 2.40 7.98 -15.82
CA GLU A 64 1.61 9.11 -16.33
C GLU A 64 0.65 9.63 -15.28
N LEU A 65 -0.01 8.71 -14.56
CA LEU A 65 -0.91 9.02 -13.46
C LEU A 65 -0.19 9.80 -12.35
N THR A 66 1.01 9.35 -11.99
CA THR A 66 1.85 9.97 -10.98
C THR A 66 2.26 11.38 -11.37
N GLN A 67 2.60 11.61 -12.65
CA GLN A 67 2.94 12.95 -13.14
C GLN A 67 1.75 13.92 -13.05
N VAL A 68 0.55 13.43 -13.38
CA VAL A 68 -0.68 14.23 -13.24
C VAL A 68 -0.94 14.56 -11.79
N ILE A 69 -0.88 13.57 -10.88
CA ILE A 69 -1.07 13.79 -9.44
C ILE A 69 -0.11 14.87 -8.94
N LYS A 70 1.19 14.76 -9.28
CA LYS A 70 2.23 15.73 -8.90
C LYS A 70 2.02 17.15 -9.45
N LYS A 71 1.23 17.30 -10.51
CA LYS A 71 0.88 18.62 -11.07
C LYS A 71 -0.21 19.34 -10.25
N TYR A 72 -1.09 18.59 -9.57
CA TYR A 72 -2.29 19.13 -8.92
C TYR A 72 -2.31 18.99 -7.39
N TRP A 73 -1.33 18.28 -6.84
CA TRP A 73 -1.17 18.06 -5.41
C TRP A 73 0.24 18.40 -4.98
N LYS A 74 0.37 18.90 -3.75
CA LYS A 74 1.68 19.09 -3.15
C LYS A 74 2.24 17.76 -2.67
N GLU A 75 3.56 17.67 -2.57
CA GLU A 75 4.26 16.43 -2.22
C GLU A 75 3.84 15.88 -0.85
N ASP A 76 3.60 16.76 0.13
CA ASP A 76 3.09 16.43 1.46
C ASP A 76 1.66 15.89 1.44
N GLU A 77 0.78 16.46 0.61
CA GLU A 77 -0.59 15.97 0.43
C GLU A 77 -0.61 14.60 -0.28
N ILE A 78 0.24 14.42 -1.28
CA ILE A 78 0.41 13.15 -1.99
C ILE A 78 0.87 12.07 -1.02
N GLN A 79 1.90 12.36 -0.23
CA GLN A 79 2.44 11.43 0.75
C GLN A 79 1.36 11.04 1.77
N THR A 80 0.65 12.02 2.34
CA THR A 80 -0.43 11.77 3.31
C THR A 80 -1.51 10.85 2.73
N HIS A 81 -1.96 11.11 1.50
CA HIS A 81 -2.99 10.28 0.87
C HIS A 81 -2.52 8.88 0.49
N LEU A 82 -1.27 8.75 0.04
CA LEU A 82 -0.68 7.44 -0.23
C LEU A 82 -0.54 6.63 1.05
N GLU A 83 -0.03 7.23 2.13
CA GLU A 83 0.08 6.58 3.44
C GLU A 83 -1.28 6.12 3.96
N GLU A 84 -2.31 6.96 3.89
CA GLU A 84 -3.67 6.61 4.33
C GLU A 84 -4.26 5.49 3.47
N SER A 85 -4.08 5.55 2.15
CA SER A 85 -4.59 4.54 1.22
C SER A 85 -3.90 3.19 1.42
N ILE A 86 -2.57 3.19 1.54
CA ILE A 86 -1.76 1.99 1.83
C ILE A 86 -2.19 1.41 3.17
N ARG A 87 -2.39 2.25 4.20
CA ARG A 87 -2.81 1.80 5.53
C ARG A 87 -4.16 1.07 5.49
N VAL A 88 -5.16 1.61 4.80
CA VAL A 88 -6.48 0.97 4.68
C VAL A 88 -6.37 -0.37 3.96
N MET A 89 -5.70 -0.42 2.80
CA MET A 89 -5.57 -1.67 2.04
C MET A 89 -4.74 -2.72 2.77
N LEU A 90 -3.72 -2.28 3.50
CA LEU A 90 -2.94 -3.16 4.34
C LEU A 90 -3.81 -3.72 5.47
N GLN A 91 -4.66 -2.91 6.10
CA GLN A 91 -5.60 -3.41 7.11
C GLN A 91 -6.56 -4.46 6.53
N ASP A 92 -7.08 -4.25 5.33
CA ASP A 92 -7.96 -5.21 4.64
C ASP A 92 -7.21 -6.53 4.37
N PHE A 93 -5.98 -6.44 3.84
CA PHE A 93 -5.13 -7.61 3.61
C PHE A 93 -4.84 -8.37 4.91
N LEU A 94 -4.47 -7.65 5.98
CA LEU A 94 -4.20 -8.22 7.29
C LEU A 94 -5.43 -8.91 7.90
N GLN A 95 -6.62 -8.33 7.70
CA GLN A 95 -7.88 -8.96 8.11
C GLN A 95 -8.19 -10.20 7.30
N GLU A 96 -7.91 -10.20 6.00
CA GLU A 96 -8.14 -11.34 5.12
C GLU A 96 -7.27 -12.52 5.53
N ILE A 97 -5.95 -12.31 5.64
CA ILE A 97 -5.03 -13.38 6.09
C ILE A 97 -5.32 -13.79 7.53
N GLY A 98 -5.67 -12.84 8.41
CA GLY A 98 -5.90 -13.05 9.83
C GLY A 98 -7.07 -14.00 10.16
N LYS A 99 -8.00 -14.22 9.22
CA LYS A 99 -9.12 -15.15 9.39
C LYS A 99 -8.66 -16.59 9.55
N ASP A 100 -7.62 -16.97 8.83
CA ASP A 100 -7.13 -18.35 8.76
C ASP A 100 -5.95 -18.61 9.70
N LEU A 101 -5.50 -17.58 10.43
CA LEU A 101 -4.39 -17.69 11.38
C LEU A 101 -4.82 -18.27 12.73
N ASN A 102 -3.93 -19.07 13.32
CA ASN A 102 -4.03 -19.47 14.73
C ASN A 102 -3.65 -18.30 15.67
N ASP A 103 -3.88 -18.46 16.98
CA ASP A 103 -3.68 -17.39 17.95
C ASP A 103 -2.21 -16.94 18.06
N GLU A 104 -1.25 -17.85 17.90
CA GLU A 104 0.19 -17.52 17.90
C GLU A 104 0.57 -16.67 16.68
N GLN A 105 0.07 -17.05 15.50
CA GLN A 105 0.28 -16.30 14.27
C GLN A 105 -0.38 -14.92 14.32
N LYS A 106 -1.58 -14.80 14.92
CA LYS A 106 -2.26 -13.51 15.16
C LYS A 106 -1.46 -12.59 16.07
N GLN A 107 -0.85 -13.13 17.13
CA GLN A 107 0.00 -12.33 18.03
C GLN A 107 1.26 -11.82 17.31
N LYS A 108 1.90 -12.66 16.49
CA LYS A 108 3.05 -12.25 15.64
C LYS A 108 2.63 -11.16 14.64
N LEU A 109 1.47 -11.32 14.01
CA LEU A 109 0.89 -10.35 13.08
C LEU A 109 0.74 -8.96 13.71
N ILE A 110 0.18 -8.91 14.92
CA ILE A 110 -0.03 -7.65 15.68
C ILE A 110 1.32 -6.99 15.99
N MET A 111 2.31 -7.76 16.44
CA MET A 111 3.63 -7.26 16.79
C MET A 111 4.36 -6.65 15.59
N LEU A 112 4.38 -7.37 14.45
CA LEU A 112 4.99 -6.90 13.21
C LEU A 112 4.27 -5.66 12.66
N GLY A 113 2.95 -5.59 12.79
CA GLY A 113 2.17 -4.40 12.40
C GLY A 113 2.56 -3.14 13.19
N TYR A 114 2.92 -3.26 14.47
CA TYR A 114 3.45 -2.14 15.26
C TYR A 114 4.84 -1.70 14.78
N GLU A 115 5.73 -2.65 14.48
CA GLU A 115 7.07 -2.34 13.98
C GLU A 115 7.02 -1.58 12.65
N TYR A 116 6.14 -1.98 11.74
CA TYR A 116 5.95 -1.26 10.47
C TYR A 116 5.49 0.18 10.68
N ARG A 117 4.50 0.38 11.55
CA ARG A 117 3.99 1.73 11.86
C ARG A 117 5.09 2.62 12.41
N ASP A 118 5.95 2.08 13.25
CA ASP A 118 7.03 2.84 13.87
C ASP A 118 8.15 3.14 12.85
N ARG A 119 8.48 2.20 11.94
CA ARG A 119 9.42 2.43 10.81
C ARG A 119 8.90 3.39 9.75
N ALA A 120 7.59 3.41 9.50
CA ALA A 120 6.97 4.35 8.56
C ALA A 120 6.92 5.79 9.08
N ARG A 121 7.15 6.00 10.39
CA ARG A 121 7.14 7.31 11.05
C ARG A 121 8.53 7.86 11.36
N SER A 122 9.57 7.06 11.19
CA SER A 122 10.98 7.40 11.47
C SER A 122 11.71 7.86 10.22
#